data_AF-A0A3A4W9Q2-F1
#
_entry.id   AF-A0A3A4W9Q2-F1
#
_cell.length_a   1.000
_cell.length_b   1.000
_cell.length_c   1.000
_cell.angle_alpha   90.00
_cell.angle_beta   90.00
_cell.angle_gamma   90.00
#
_symmetry.space_group_name_H-M   'P 1'
#
loop_
_entity.id
_entity.type
_entity.pdbx_description
1 polymer ?
#
loop_
_entity_poly.entity_id
_entity_poly.type
_entity_poly.pdbx_seq_one_letter_code
_entity_poly.pdbx_strand_id
1 'polypeptide(L)'
;MTVLNEIGYAGEILRVDLTSARIWSESLDEEAVKKWIGGMGLGAKYLYEEVPPGVEWSDPENRLIWTTGPLAGTGVSGAGTINIMAKGPMTNLAGSSQANGFFGAYMKFCAFDGIVFQGKSPHLVYLLIRDGKAEIRDARHLSGKTVAETEKLLKEELGVNRYGASVFGIGPAGENRVRHACIIGDGGHAAAHNGLGAVMGSKNLKAVAAFKSSKQIGVYDPDLLKVKGEEMVALAKTQGRYKWGTGGGFSNLHKSGSLPVKNYTTNLFPEHEKMNGQYMRTHFKIRSRPCYKCAVAHVKEVTVTEGPYAGFVGEEPEYEQMAAFGPQIGNTDLGAVVMLANEVDALG
;
A
#
# COMPACT_ATOMS: atom_id res chain seq x y z
N MET A 1 19.60 22.27 8.91
CA MET A 1 18.61 21.24 9.26
C MET A 1 17.58 21.91 10.14
N THR A 2 16.30 21.71 9.86
CA THR A 2 15.19 22.19 10.70
C THR A 2 15.02 21.26 11.91
N VAL A 3 14.39 21.72 12.99
CA VAL A 3 14.03 20.89 14.16
C VAL A 3 13.29 19.62 13.70
N LEU A 4 12.45 19.73 12.66
CA LEU A 4 11.70 18.63 12.07
C LEU A 4 12.58 17.43 11.66
N ASN A 5 13.78 17.67 11.13
CA ASN A 5 14.67 16.61 10.66
C ASN A 5 15.30 15.79 11.79
N GLU A 6 15.17 16.25 13.04
CA GLU A 6 15.64 15.56 14.24
C GLU A 6 14.53 14.78 14.95
N ILE A 7 13.26 14.96 14.55
CA ILE A 7 12.09 14.37 15.23
C ILE A 7 11.22 13.51 14.30
N GLY A 8 11.81 12.87 13.30
CA GLY A 8 11.15 11.89 12.46
C GLY A 8 10.62 12.42 11.13
N TYR A 9 10.79 13.69 10.76
CA TYR A 9 10.32 14.25 9.48
C TYR A 9 11.45 14.44 8.47
N ALA A 10 11.11 14.47 7.19
CA ALA A 10 12.04 14.89 6.15
C ALA A 10 12.01 16.40 5.89
N GLY A 11 10.90 17.06 6.25
CA GLY A 11 10.69 18.49 6.23
C GLY A 11 10.07 19.04 4.95
N GLU A 12 9.73 18.21 3.97
CA GLU A 12 9.30 18.66 2.64
C GLU A 12 8.15 17.82 2.07
N ILE A 13 7.22 18.48 1.38
CA ILE A 13 6.15 17.88 0.59
C ILE A 13 6.43 18.14 -0.88
N LEU A 14 6.50 17.06 -1.66
CA LEU A 14 6.69 17.15 -3.10
C LEU A 14 5.37 17.52 -3.78
N ARG A 15 5.40 18.52 -4.65
CA ARG A 15 4.25 18.99 -5.40
C ARG A 15 4.43 18.64 -6.87
N VAL A 16 3.41 18.04 -7.47
CA VAL A 16 3.46 17.56 -8.85
C VAL A 16 2.20 18.01 -9.60
N ASP A 17 2.37 18.90 -10.57
CA ASP A 17 1.34 19.23 -11.54
C ASP A 17 1.57 18.43 -12.82
N LEU A 18 0.73 17.42 -13.03
CA LEU A 18 0.83 16.51 -14.17
C LEU A 18 0.42 17.18 -15.48
N THR A 19 -0.37 18.25 -15.45
CA THR A 19 -0.79 18.97 -16.66
C THR A 19 0.36 19.79 -17.23
N SER A 20 1.05 20.54 -16.38
CA SER A 20 2.19 21.40 -16.77
C SER A 20 3.55 20.70 -16.69
N ALA A 21 3.59 19.46 -16.20
CA ALA A 21 4.80 18.71 -15.85
C ALA A 21 5.72 19.47 -14.86
N ARG A 22 5.15 20.34 -14.03
CA ARG A 22 5.89 21.11 -13.04
C ARG A 22 6.04 20.32 -11.74
N ILE A 23 7.25 20.34 -11.20
CA ILE A 23 7.59 19.74 -9.91
C ILE A 23 8.22 20.82 -9.02
N TRP A 24 7.81 20.90 -7.77
CA TRP A 24 8.43 21.77 -6.77
C TRP A 24 8.28 21.17 -5.36
N SER A 25 9.03 21.71 -4.40
CA SER A 25 8.91 21.32 -3.00
C SER A 25 8.25 22.42 -2.18
N GLU A 26 7.46 22.00 -1.20
CA GLU A 26 6.82 22.84 -0.19
C GLU A 26 7.38 22.42 1.17
N SER A 27 8.05 23.34 1.88
CA SER A 27 8.56 23.05 3.21
C SER A 27 7.41 22.83 4.19
N LEU A 28 7.51 21.75 4.96
CA LEU A 28 6.54 21.38 5.97
C LEU A 28 6.72 22.26 7.21
N ASP A 29 5.65 22.91 7.64
CA ASP A 29 5.69 23.81 8.78
C ASP A 29 5.51 23.07 10.13
N GLU A 30 6.08 23.61 11.21
CA GLU A 30 6.04 22.97 12.54
C GLU A 30 4.62 22.88 13.13
N GLU A 31 3.77 23.86 12.82
CA GLU A 31 2.40 23.89 13.34
C GLU A 31 1.53 22.82 12.65
N ALA A 32 1.78 22.53 11.38
CA ALA A 32 1.14 21.49 10.62
C ALA A 32 1.50 20.11 11.19
N VAL A 33 2.77 19.85 11.52
CA VAL A 33 3.12 18.55 12.14
C VAL A 33 2.59 18.42 13.56
N LYS A 34 2.52 19.51 14.34
CA LYS A 34 1.90 19.48 15.68
C LYS A 34 0.41 19.16 15.60
N LYS A 35 -0.29 19.75 14.62
CA LYS A 35 -1.75 19.61 14.47
C LYS A 35 -2.15 18.30 13.77
N TRP A 36 -1.45 17.93 12.71
CA TRP A 36 -1.85 16.86 11.80
C TRP A 36 -0.99 15.61 11.90
N ILE A 37 0.15 15.68 12.62
CA ILE A 37 1.11 14.61 12.82
C ILE A 37 1.76 14.18 11.49
N GLY A 38 1.04 13.44 10.64
CA GLY A 38 1.54 12.89 9.39
C GLY A 38 0.54 11.89 8.84
N GLY A 39 0.94 11.12 7.83
CA GLY A 39 0.11 10.06 7.25
C GLY A 39 -1.29 10.58 6.88
N MET A 40 -2.33 9.92 7.40
CA MET A 40 -3.73 10.31 7.13
C MET A 40 -4.04 11.75 7.53
N GLY A 41 -3.54 12.24 8.67
CA GLY A 41 -3.82 13.60 9.13
C GLY A 41 -3.30 14.66 8.16
N LEU A 42 -2.05 14.50 7.69
CA LEU A 42 -1.48 15.41 6.69
C LEU A 42 -2.17 15.26 5.33
N GLY A 43 -2.58 14.05 4.96
CA GLY A 43 -3.40 13.82 3.77
C GLY A 43 -4.74 14.55 3.84
N ALA A 44 -5.39 14.52 5.01
CA ALA A 44 -6.67 15.16 5.26
C ALA A 44 -6.56 16.69 5.21
N LYS A 45 -5.48 17.27 5.76
CA LYS A 45 -5.16 18.70 5.63
C LYS A 45 -5.19 19.13 4.15
N TYR A 46 -4.37 18.50 3.33
CA TYR A 46 -4.25 18.87 1.91
C TYR A 46 -5.56 18.65 1.14
N LEU A 47 -6.28 17.55 1.40
CA LEU A 47 -7.56 17.33 0.73
C LEU A 47 -8.59 18.40 1.13
N TYR A 48 -8.67 18.73 2.42
CA TYR A 48 -9.61 19.72 2.95
C TYR A 48 -9.32 21.13 2.46
N GLU A 49 -8.04 21.52 2.39
CA GLU A 49 -7.64 22.87 2.01
C GLU A 49 -7.66 23.09 0.48
N GLU A 50 -7.47 22.04 -0.32
CA GLU A 50 -7.22 22.21 -1.77
C GLU A 50 -8.30 21.65 -2.69
N VAL A 51 -9.23 20.83 -2.18
CA VAL A 51 -10.30 20.25 -3.01
C VAL A 51 -11.65 20.86 -2.61
N PRO A 52 -12.13 21.89 -3.32
CA PRO A 52 -13.38 22.55 -2.98
C PRO A 52 -14.61 21.63 -3.19
N PRO A 53 -15.75 21.95 -2.54
CA PRO A 53 -17.02 21.30 -2.84
C PRO A 53 -17.36 21.39 -4.34
N GLY A 54 -17.96 20.32 -4.89
CA GLY A 54 -18.34 20.24 -6.30
C GLY A 54 -17.29 19.61 -7.23
N VAL A 55 -16.03 19.47 -6.80
CA VAL A 55 -15.00 18.75 -7.56
C VAL A 55 -15.32 17.25 -7.59
N GLU A 56 -15.43 16.66 -8.78
CA GLU A 56 -15.69 15.23 -8.94
C GLU A 56 -14.41 14.37 -8.80
N TRP A 57 -14.55 13.10 -8.44
CA TRP A 57 -13.41 12.20 -8.18
C TRP A 57 -12.41 12.07 -9.34
N SER A 58 -12.86 12.26 -10.58
CA SER A 58 -12.02 12.15 -11.79
C SER A 58 -11.56 13.50 -12.35
N ASP A 59 -11.94 14.59 -11.69
CA ASP A 59 -11.60 15.94 -12.10
C ASP A 59 -10.07 16.17 -11.97
N PRO A 60 -9.41 16.85 -12.94
CA PRO A 60 -8.02 17.29 -12.79
C PRO A 60 -7.74 18.09 -11.51
N GLU A 61 -8.72 18.84 -10.98
CA GLU A 61 -8.60 19.58 -9.73
C GLU A 61 -8.59 18.69 -8.49
N ASN A 62 -9.16 17.48 -8.53
CA ASN A 62 -9.06 16.54 -7.42
C ASN A 62 -7.59 16.24 -7.12
N ARG A 63 -7.22 16.17 -5.85
CA ARG A 63 -5.86 15.84 -5.43
C ARG A 63 -5.73 14.34 -5.24
N LEU A 64 -4.59 13.78 -5.67
CA LEU A 64 -4.14 12.48 -5.23
C LEU A 64 -2.95 12.71 -4.31
N ILE A 65 -3.09 12.38 -3.03
CA ILE A 65 -2.17 12.79 -1.97
C ILE A 65 -1.57 11.54 -1.35
N TRP A 66 -0.24 11.42 -1.39
CA TRP A 66 0.52 10.35 -0.78
C TRP A 66 1.27 10.93 0.40
N THR A 67 1.13 10.36 1.58
CA THR A 67 1.75 10.87 2.80
C THR A 67 2.28 9.72 3.64
N THR A 68 3.24 10.02 4.51
CA THR A 68 3.79 9.06 5.47
C THR A 68 3.84 9.63 6.88
N GLY A 69 4.04 8.76 7.87
CA GLY A 69 4.13 9.15 9.28
C GLY A 69 5.53 9.55 9.73
N PRO A 70 5.67 10.16 10.92
CA PRO A 70 6.98 10.49 11.50
C PRO A 70 7.83 9.26 11.84
N LEU A 71 7.21 8.10 12.06
CA LEU A 71 7.96 6.87 12.35
C LEU A 71 8.49 6.20 11.09
N ALA A 72 8.05 6.59 9.90
CA ALA A 72 8.44 5.93 8.66
C ALA A 72 9.94 6.11 8.38
N GLY A 73 10.61 5.01 8.04
CA GLY A 73 12.05 4.98 7.81
C GLY A 73 12.91 4.86 9.08
N THR A 74 12.32 4.98 10.27
CA THR A 74 13.06 4.85 11.55
C THR A 74 13.44 3.39 11.87
N GLY A 75 13.86 3.12 13.11
CA GLY A 75 14.11 1.78 13.63
C GLY A 75 12.86 0.98 14.00
N VAL A 76 11.67 1.60 14.00
CA VAL A 76 10.42 0.94 14.39
C VAL A 76 10.07 -0.18 13.40
N SER A 77 9.79 -1.38 13.93
CA SER A 77 9.46 -2.56 13.14
C SER A 77 8.21 -2.33 12.27
N GLY A 78 8.36 -2.46 10.95
CA GLY A 78 7.24 -2.32 9.99
C GLY A 78 6.92 -0.87 9.60
N ALA A 79 7.71 0.12 10.02
CA ALA A 79 7.44 1.53 9.75
C ALA A 79 7.83 1.94 8.32
N GLY A 80 7.11 1.39 7.33
CA GLY A 80 7.21 1.70 5.91
C GLY A 80 5.88 2.09 5.27
N THR A 81 4.85 2.32 6.08
CA THR A 81 3.46 2.58 5.65
C THR A 81 3.34 3.87 4.84
N ILE A 82 2.55 3.80 3.77
CA ILE A 82 2.02 4.97 3.05
C ILE A 82 0.54 5.12 3.31
N ASN A 83 0.10 6.36 3.32
CA ASN A 83 -1.30 6.73 3.22
C ASN A 83 -1.55 7.40 1.88
N ILE A 84 -2.63 7.02 1.21
CA ILE A 84 -3.10 7.62 -0.04
C ILE A 84 -4.50 8.17 0.19
N MET A 85 -4.71 9.43 -0.20
CA MET A 85 -5.97 10.13 -0.02
C MET A 85 -6.38 10.91 -1.27
N ALA A 86 -7.68 10.87 -1.58
CA ALA A 86 -8.33 11.67 -2.63
C ALA A 86 -9.85 11.69 -2.39
N LYS A 87 -10.61 12.47 -3.18
CA LYS A 87 -12.02 12.11 -3.40
C LYS A 87 -12.08 10.86 -4.29
N GLY A 88 -12.69 9.79 -3.81
CA GLY A 88 -12.69 8.48 -4.50
C GLY A 88 -14.01 8.18 -5.23
N PRO A 89 -13.98 7.40 -6.33
CA PRO A 89 -15.15 7.11 -7.20
C PRO A 89 -16.32 6.36 -6.54
N MET A 90 -16.10 5.59 -5.47
CA MET A 90 -17.18 4.78 -4.87
C MET A 90 -18.22 5.65 -4.16
N THR A 91 -17.77 6.75 -3.55
CA THR A 91 -18.61 7.64 -2.74
C THR A 91 -18.60 9.08 -3.21
N ASN A 92 -17.63 9.46 -4.07
CA ASN A 92 -17.29 10.84 -4.39
C ASN A 92 -17.00 11.70 -3.14
N LEU A 93 -16.61 11.04 -2.04
CA LEU A 93 -16.18 11.65 -0.79
C LEU A 93 -14.72 11.35 -0.53
N ALA A 94 -14.17 11.97 0.52
CA ALA A 94 -12.82 11.71 1.00
C ALA A 94 -12.62 10.21 1.26
N GLY A 95 -11.66 9.61 0.57
CA GLY A 95 -11.18 8.25 0.81
C GLY A 95 -9.76 8.29 1.31
N SER A 96 -9.46 7.51 2.33
CA SER A 96 -8.11 7.22 2.81
C SER A 96 -7.86 5.73 2.67
N SER A 97 -6.75 5.35 2.06
CA SER A 97 -6.30 3.96 2.03
C SER A 97 -4.82 3.89 2.34
N GLN A 98 -4.40 2.80 2.96
CA GLN A 98 -3.03 2.64 3.45
C GLN A 98 -2.47 1.34 2.91
N ALA A 99 -1.19 1.37 2.60
CA ALA A 99 -0.42 0.18 2.26
C ALA A 99 0.85 0.17 3.10
N ASN A 100 1.24 -1.01 3.57
CA ASN A 100 2.56 -1.22 4.15
C ASN A 100 3.58 -1.48 3.02
N GLY A 101 4.73 -2.06 3.37
CA GLY A 101 5.81 -2.32 2.41
C GLY A 101 7.05 -1.51 2.76
N PHE A 102 7.62 -0.84 1.76
CA PHE A 102 8.87 -0.08 1.86
C PHE A 102 8.70 1.40 1.47
N PHE A 103 7.67 1.73 0.67
CA PHE A 103 7.55 3.03 0.03
C PHE A 103 7.60 4.21 1.00
N GLY A 104 6.87 4.15 2.13
CA GLY A 104 6.80 5.24 3.09
C GLY A 104 8.17 5.57 3.71
N ALA A 105 9.01 4.55 3.90
CA ALA A 105 10.40 4.73 4.34
C ALA A 105 11.28 5.31 3.21
N TYR A 106 11.13 4.80 1.98
CA TYR A 106 12.00 5.20 0.86
C TYR A 106 11.70 6.63 0.39
N MET A 107 10.44 7.05 0.46
CA MET A 107 10.03 8.43 0.25
C MET A 107 10.72 9.38 1.24
N LYS A 108 10.79 8.99 2.52
CA LYS A 108 11.50 9.76 3.57
C LYS A 108 12.99 9.82 3.31
N PHE A 109 13.61 8.71 2.91
CA PHE A 109 15.04 8.69 2.53
C PHE A 109 15.33 9.51 1.27
N CYS A 110 14.32 9.74 0.44
CA CYS A 110 14.34 10.67 -0.68
C CYS A 110 14.00 12.11 -0.27
N ALA A 111 13.98 12.42 1.04
CA ALA A 111 13.74 13.75 1.61
C ALA A 111 12.29 14.27 1.50
N PHE A 112 11.28 13.40 1.41
CA PHE A 112 9.87 13.82 1.35
C PHE A 112 9.00 13.13 2.42
N ASP A 113 8.09 13.89 3.02
CA ASP A 113 7.02 13.42 3.93
C ASP A 113 5.72 13.10 3.18
N GLY A 114 5.61 13.56 1.93
CA GLY A 114 4.46 13.32 1.09
C GLY A 114 4.63 13.87 -0.32
N ILE A 115 3.64 13.54 -1.17
CA ILE A 115 3.54 13.94 -2.56
C ILE A 115 2.08 14.35 -2.81
N VAL A 116 1.86 15.55 -3.34
CA VAL A 116 0.53 16.03 -3.74
C VAL A 116 0.50 16.15 -5.26
N PHE A 117 -0.32 15.31 -5.90
CA PHE A 117 -0.55 15.34 -7.33
C PHE A 117 -1.81 16.14 -7.68
N GLN A 118 -1.69 17.00 -8.68
CA GLN A 118 -2.80 17.71 -9.31
C GLN A 118 -2.72 17.60 -10.83
N GLY A 119 -3.81 17.99 -11.50
CA GLY A 119 -3.87 17.97 -12.95
C GLY A 119 -3.97 16.55 -13.50
N LYS A 120 -3.66 16.43 -14.79
CA LYS A 120 -3.67 15.18 -15.56
C LYS A 120 -2.62 15.25 -16.65
N SER A 121 -1.79 14.22 -16.75
CA SER A 121 -0.79 14.12 -17.82
C SER A 121 -1.47 13.84 -19.18
N PRO A 122 -0.99 14.41 -20.30
CA PRO A 122 -1.54 14.13 -21.62
C PRO A 122 -1.31 12.68 -22.09
N HIS A 123 -0.36 11.97 -21.51
CA HIS A 123 -0.06 10.56 -21.78
C HIS A 123 0.31 9.83 -20.47
N LEU A 124 0.40 8.50 -20.52
CA LEU A 124 0.75 7.70 -19.35
C LEU A 124 2.19 7.99 -18.89
N VAL A 125 2.36 8.37 -17.62
CA VAL A 125 3.64 8.72 -17.00
C VAL A 125 3.86 7.99 -15.68
N TYR A 126 5.10 7.94 -15.19
CA TYR A 126 5.41 7.55 -13.83
C TYR A 126 6.24 8.64 -13.14
N LEU A 127 6.12 8.76 -11.83
CA LEU A 127 6.96 9.64 -11.03
C LEU A 127 8.13 8.84 -10.43
N LEU A 128 9.35 9.30 -10.65
CA LEU A 128 10.55 8.80 -10.00
C LEU A 128 11.00 9.76 -8.93
N ILE A 129 11.26 9.28 -7.71
CA ILE A 129 11.91 10.06 -6.65
C ILE A 129 13.21 9.37 -6.21
N ARG A 130 14.29 10.16 -6.17
CA ARG A 130 15.64 9.71 -5.86
C ARG A 130 16.48 10.86 -5.31
N ASP A 131 17.16 10.62 -4.21
CA ASP A 131 18.20 11.53 -3.67
C ASP A 131 17.74 12.99 -3.47
N GLY A 132 16.48 13.21 -3.08
CA GLY A 132 15.92 14.58 -2.91
C GLY A 132 15.40 15.23 -4.19
N LYS A 133 15.40 14.50 -5.30
CA LYS A 133 14.92 14.96 -6.60
C LYS A 133 13.76 14.10 -7.08
N ALA A 134 12.96 14.67 -7.97
CA ALA A 134 11.84 13.99 -8.59
C ALA A 134 11.79 14.29 -10.09
N GLU A 135 11.36 13.30 -10.87
CA GLU A 135 11.26 13.36 -12.34
C GLU A 135 9.95 12.70 -12.78
N ILE A 136 9.19 13.35 -13.65
CA ILE A 136 8.09 12.72 -14.39
C ILE A 136 8.70 12.06 -15.63
N ARG A 137 8.46 10.76 -15.81
CA ARG A 137 9.00 9.97 -16.92
C ARG A 137 7.89 9.32 -17.72
N ASP A 138 8.16 9.07 -18.99
CA ASP A 138 7.24 8.36 -19.88
C ASP A 138 6.95 6.95 -19.36
N ALA A 139 5.68 6.53 -19.40
CA ALA A 139 5.25 5.20 -18.99
C ALA A 139 4.41 4.50 -20.06
N ARG A 140 4.43 4.96 -21.33
CA ARG A 140 3.58 4.37 -22.38
C ARG A 140 3.93 2.91 -22.65
N HIS A 141 5.19 2.53 -22.49
CA HIS A 141 5.65 1.13 -22.57
C HIS A 141 5.08 0.22 -21.48
N LEU A 142 4.52 0.80 -20.41
CA LEU A 142 3.91 0.09 -19.28
C LEU A 142 2.39 -0.04 -19.39
N SER A 143 1.77 0.52 -20.43
CA SER A 143 0.31 0.46 -20.59
C SER A 143 -0.20 -0.98 -20.69
N GLY A 144 -1.28 -1.28 -19.99
CA GLY A 144 -1.89 -2.60 -19.93
C GLY A 144 -1.07 -3.65 -19.16
N LYS A 145 0.10 -3.31 -18.62
CA LYS A 145 0.89 -4.21 -17.77
C LYS A 145 0.24 -4.34 -16.40
N THR A 146 0.27 -5.55 -15.87
CA THR A 146 -0.05 -5.83 -14.46
C THR A 146 0.86 -5.03 -13.52
N VAL A 147 0.46 -4.91 -12.27
CA VAL A 147 1.28 -4.22 -11.24
C VAL A 147 2.63 -4.92 -11.08
N ALA A 148 2.65 -6.24 -11.03
CA ALA A 148 3.88 -7.03 -10.89
C ALA A 148 4.84 -6.88 -12.09
N GLU A 149 4.31 -6.87 -13.32
CA GLU A 149 5.10 -6.59 -14.52
C GLU A 149 5.64 -5.16 -14.51
N THR A 150 4.81 -4.19 -14.09
CA THR A 150 5.21 -2.78 -13.98
C THR A 150 6.34 -2.61 -12.98
N GLU A 151 6.23 -3.19 -11.79
CA GLU A 151 7.28 -3.17 -10.77
C GLU A 151 8.58 -3.80 -11.29
N LYS A 152 8.48 -4.96 -11.96
CA LYS A 152 9.64 -5.64 -12.54
C LYS A 152 10.33 -4.79 -13.59
N LEU A 153 9.59 -4.31 -14.60
CA LEU A 153 10.12 -3.53 -15.71
C LEU A 153 10.77 -2.22 -15.23
N LEU A 154 10.15 -1.53 -14.28
CA LEU A 154 10.73 -0.31 -13.71
C LEU A 154 12.01 -0.61 -12.92
N LYS A 155 12.07 -1.71 -12.15
CA LYS A 155 13.30 -2.09 -11.43
C LYS A 155 14.43 -2.46 -12.39
N GLU A 156 14.12 -3.13 -13.50
CA GLU A 156 15.07 -3.42 -14.58
C GLU A 156 15.56 -2.14 -15.27
N GLU A 157 14.65 -1.23 -15.66
CA GLU A 157 14.97 0.08 -16.27
C GLU A 157 15.87 0.92 -15.35
N LEU A 158 15.62 0.87 -14.05
CA LEU A 158 16.37 1.62 -13.03
C LEU A 158 17.67 0.92 -12.59
N GLY A 159 17.94 -0.30 -13.07
CA GLY A 159 19.15 -1.06 -12.72
C GLY A 159 19.23 -1.46 -11.24
N VAL A 160 18.10 -1.72 -10.60
CA VAL A 160 18.02 -2.04 -9.17
C VAL A 160 17.48 -3.44 -8.90
N ASN A 161 17.93 -4.05 -7.81
CA ASN A 161 17.34 -5.28 -7.31
C ASN A 161 15.98 -5.02 -6.64
N ARG A 162 15.32 -6.09 -6.17
CA ARG A 162 14.01 -6.05 -5.50
C ARG A 162 13.88 -4.98 -4.43
N TYR A 163 14.94 -4.66 -3.68
CA TYR A 163 14.92 -3.70 -2.57
C TYR A 163 15.67 -2.39 -2.88
N GLY A 164 16.16 -2.19 -4.11
CA GLY A 164 16.83 -0.94 -4.48
C GLY A 164 15.85 0.20 -4.76
N ALA A 165 14.60 -0.12 -5.08
CA ALA A 165 13.50 0.82 -5.15
C ALA A 165 12.19 0.16 -4.68
N SER A 166 11.27 0.97 -4.17
CA SER A 166 9.89 0.61 -3.90
C SER A 166 9.02 1.23 -4.98
N VAL A 167 8.10 0.45 -5.53
CA VAL A 167 7.24 0.86 -6.65
C VAL A 167 5.81 0.54 -6.28
N PHE A 168 4.95 1.55 -6.31
CA PHE A 168 3.51 1.40 -6.22
C PHE A 168 2.87 1.96 -7.48
N GLY A 169 1.84 1.29 -7.98
CA GLY A 169 1.17 1.71 -9.20
C GLY A 169 -0.19 1.08 -9.37
N ILE A 170 -0.73 1.28 -10.56
CA ILE A 170 -2.02 0.73 -10.99
C ILE A 170 -1.81 -0.34 -12.05
N GLY A 171 -2.67 -1.35 -12.06
CA GLY A 171 -2.77 -2.30 -13.16
C GLY A 171 -3.80 -1.85 -14.21
N PRO A 172 -4.24 -2.77 -15.08
CA PRO A 172 -5.30 -2.51 -16.06
C PRO A 172 -6.61 -1.98 -15.45
N ALA A 173 -6.97 -2.37 -14.22
CA ALA A 173 -8.21 -1.89 -13.60
C ALA A 173 -8.16 -0.39 -13.30
N GLY A 174 -7.04 0.10 -12.76
CA GLY A 174 -6.81 1.55 -12.58
C GLY A 174 -6.72 2.31 -13.89
N GLU A 175 -6.01 1.81 -14.90
CA GLU A 175 -5.94 2.44 -16.24
C GLU A 175 -7.33 2.62 -16.86
N ASN A 176 -8.19 1.61 -16.71
CA ASN A 176 -9.57 1.62 -17.19
C ASN A 176 -10.58 2.24 -16.19
N ARG A 177 -10.09 2.80 -15.08
CA ARG A 177 -10.90 3.50 -14.05
C ARG A 177 -12.04 2.67 -13.48
N VAL A 178 -11.80 1.38 -13.24
CA VAL A 178 -12.71 0.53 -12.47
C VAL A 178 -12.93 1.18 -11.09
N ARG A 179 -14.18 1.37 -10.67
CA ARG A 179 -14.49 2.21 -9.49
C ARG A 179 -13.90 1.71 -8.18
N HIS A 180 -13.46 0.46 -8.10
CA HIS A 180 -12.79 -0.13 -6.94
C HIS A 180 -11.35 -0.55 -7.26
N ALA A 181 -10.72 0.08 -8.26
CA ALA A 181 -9.32 -0.17 -8.60
C ALA A 181 -8.39 0.23 -7.45
N CYS A 182 -7.35 -0.57 -7.25
CA CYS A 182 -6.40 -0.44 -6.15
C CYS A 182 -5.10 0.24 -6.59
N ILE A 183 -4.32 0.71 -5.63
CA ILE A 183 -2.90 1.06 -5.85
C ILE A 183 -2.08 0.03 -5.11
N ILE A 184 -1.22 -0.69 -5.83
CA ILE A 184 -0.54 -1.87 -5.30
C ILE A 184 0.96 -1.75 -5.57
N GLY A 185 1.77 -2.31 -4.67
CA GLY A 185 3.21 -2.29 -4.79
C GLY A 185 3.91 -3.28 -3.88
N ASP A 186 5.24 -3.32 -3.99
CA ASP A 186 6.14 -4.13 -3.17
C ASP A 186 5.74 -5.61 -3.07
N GLY A 187 5.17 -6.16 -4.14
CA GLY A 187 4.79 -7.57 -4.24
C GLY A 187 3.49 -8.00 -3.55
N GLY A 188 2.49 -7.12 -3.42
CA GLY A 188 1.14 -7.46 -2.94
C GLY A 188 0.53 -6.47 -1.94
N HIS A 189 1.30 -5.48 -1.51
CA HIS A 189 0.82 -4.48 -0.57
C HIS A 189 -0.14 -3.52 -1.27
N ALA A 190 -1.38 -3.44 -0.77
CA ALA A 190 -2.47 -2.76 -1.47
C ALA A 190 -3.07 -1.60 -0.66
N ALA A 191 -3.26 -0.47 -1.32
CA ALA A 191 -4.16 0.61 -0.93
C ALA A 191 -5.45 0.46 -1.76
N ALA A 192 -6.40 -0.31 -1.23
CA ALA A 192 -7.54 -0.85 -1.98
C ALA A 192 -8.89 -0.14 -1.75
N HIS A 193 -8.96 0.83 -0.82
CA HIS A 193 -10.25 1.41 -0.42
C HIS A 193 -10.67 2.60 -1.29
N ASN A 194 -11.98 2.76 -1.49
CA ASN A 194 -12.63 3.88 -2.17
C ASN A 194 -12.19 4.12 -3.64
N GLY A 195 -11.49 3.17 -4.28
CA GLY A 195 -11.14 3.24 -5.70
C GLY A 195 -10.03 4.24 -6.06
N LEU A 196 -9.06 4.46 -5.17
CA LEU A 196 -7.99 5.43 -5.38
C LEU A 196 -7.09 5.08 -6.60
N GLY A 197 -7.04 3.81 -7.01
CA GLY A 197 -6.39 3.40 -8.27
C GLY A 197 -7.05 4.01 -9.51
N ALA A 198 -8.38 4.18 -9.51
CA ALA A 198 -9.08 4.84 -10.60
C ALA A 198 -8.79 6.34 -10.65
N VAL A 199 -8.62 6.98 -9.48
CA VAL A 199 -8.19 8.39 -9.39
C VAL A 199 -6.80 8.53 -10.01
N MET A 200 -5.87 7.66 -9.64
CA MET A 200 -4.51 7.63 -10.20
C MET A 200 -4.53 7.42 -11.72
N GLY A 201 -5.34 6.49 -12.23
CA GLY A 201 -5.55 6.28 -13.66
C GLY A 201 -6.23 7.44 -14.40
N SER A 202 -7.16 8.15 -13.75
CA SER A 202 -7.80 9.34 -14.33
C SER A 202 -6.80 10.46 -14.65
N LYS A 203 -5.69 10.51 -13.89
CA LYS A 203 -4.59 11.45 -14.03
C LYS A 203 -3.49 11.00 -15.00
N ASN A 204 -3.64 9.82 -15.61
CA ASN A 204 -2.61 9.16 -16.43
C ASN A 204 -1.28 8.94 -15.71
N LEU A 205 -1.33 8.66 -14.40
CA LEU A 205 -0.16 8.30 -13.60
C LEU A 205 -0.15 6.77 -13.41
N LYS A 206 0.83 6.07 -13.98
CA LYS A 206 0.95 4.60 -13.93
C LYS A 206 1.55 4.11 -12.63
N ALA A 207 2.60 4.78 -12.15
CA ALA A 207 3.34 4.36 -10.98
C ALA A 207 4.06 5.53 -10.31
N VAL A 208 4.44 5.30 -9.06
CA VAL A 208 5.40 6.11 -8.32
C VAL A 208 6.51 5.18 -7.83
N ALA A 209 7.75 5.54 -8.08
CA ALA A 209 8.93 4.77 -7.70
C ALA A 209 9.84 5.60 -6.79
N ALA A 210 10.18 5.06 -5.63
CA ALA A 210 11.07 5.69 -4.65
C ALA A 210 12.33 4.85 -4.46
N PHE A 211 13.50 5.46 -4.59
CA PHE A 211 14.77 4.77 -4.37
C PHE A 211 15.04 4.51 -2.89
N LYS A 212 15.65 3.36 -2.62
CA LYS A 212 16.34 3.16 -1.35
C LYS A 212 17.52 4.11 -1.31
N SER A 213 17.63 4.85 -0.21
CA SER A 213 18.76 5.76 0.05
C SER A 213 19.41 5.39 1.39
N SER A 214 20.67 5.75 1.55
CA SER A 214 21.42 5.57 2.81
C SER A 214 21.12 6.66 3.84
N LYS A 215 20.35 7.69 3.46
CA LYS A 215 19.92 8.73 4.40
C LYS A 215 19.14 8.11 5.55
N GLN A 216 19.42 8.60 6.75
CA GLN A 216 18.69 8.23 7.95
C GLN A 216 17.74 9.36 8.34
N ILE A 217 16.62 8.99 8.94
CA ILE A 217 15.68 9.93 9.52
C ILE A 217 16.10 10.18 10.97
N GLY A 218 16.26 11.45 11.34
CA GLY A 218 16.60 11.83 12.70
C GLY A 218 15.48 11.45 13.67
N VAL A 219 15.88 11.03 14.86
CA VAL A 219 14.99 10.66 15.96
C VAL A 219 15.55 11.34 17.20
N TYR A 220 14.67 12.00 17.96
CA TYR A 220 15.07 12.78 19.13
C TYR A 220 15.76 11.93 20.20
N ASP A 221 15.17 10.78 20.51
CA ASP A 221 15.72 9.80 21.45
C ASP A 221 15.76 8.40 20.79
N PRO A 222 16.86 8.06 20.09
CA PRO A 222 16.97 6.80 19.38
C PRO A 222 17.04 5.58 20.31
N ASP A 223 17.59 5.74 21.52
CA ASP A 223 17.70 4.67 22.50
C ASP A 223 16.35 4.31 23.09
N LEU A 224 15.54 5.32 23.47
CA LEU A 224 14.17 5.10 23.92
C LEU A 224 13.30 4.51 22.79
N LEU A 225 13.43 5.01 21.55
CA LEU A 225 12.68 4.47 20.41
C LEU A 225 12.98 2.99 20.19
N LYS A 226 14.25 2.58 20.36
CA LYS A 226 14.64 1.17 20.26
C LYS A 226 13.96 0.33 21.32
N VAL A 227 14.04 0.73 22.60
CA VAL A 227 13.40 0.01 23.72
C VAL A 227 11.89 -0.13 23.48
N LYS A 228 11.21 0.96 23.09
CA LYS A 228 9.78 0.93 22.80
C LYS A 228 9.43 0.11 21.56
N GLY A 229 10.27 0.13 20.53
CA GLY A 229 10.12 -0.74 19.36
C GLY A 229 10.18 -2.22 19.72
N GLU A 230 11.10 -2.62 20.60
CA GLU A 230 11.23 -4.00 21.08
C GLU A 230 10.02 -4.43 21.92
N GLU A 231 9.55 -3.58 22.83
CA GLU A 231 8.31 -3.79 23.61
C GLU A 231 7.09 -3.99 22.69
N MET A 232 6.93 -3.16 21.66
CA MET A 232 5.84 -3.27 20.69
C MET A 232 5.88 -4.60 19.92
N VAL A 233 7.07 -5.06 19.51
CA VAL A 233 7.23 -6.34 18.81
C VAL A 233 6.92 -7.51 19.74
N ALA A 234 7.39 -7.46 20.99
CA ALA A 234 7.09 -8.49 22.00
C ALA A 234 5.58 -8.61 22.22
N LEU A 235 4.88 -7.49 22.37
CA LEU A 235 3.42 -7.45 22.46
C LEU A 235 2.75 -8.00 21.19
N ALA A 236 3.17 -7.58 20.01
CA ALA A 236 2.57 -8.04 18.75
C ALA A 236 2.70 -9.57 18.59
N LYS A 237 3.79 -10.17 19.06
CA LYS A 237 4.00 -11.61 19.01
C LYS A 237 3.06 -12.41 19.94
N THR A 238 2.47 -11.80 20.98
CA THR A 238 1.49 -12.52 21.81
C THR A 238 0.14 -12.69 21.12
N GLN A 239 -0.16 -11.90 20.08
CA GLN A 239 -1.45 -11.88 19.40
C GLN A 239 -1.61 -12.95 18.29
N GLY A 240 -0.58 -13.76 18.04
CA GLY A 240 -0.65 -14.89 17.09
C GLY A 240 -0.63 -14.53 15.60
N ARG A 241 -0.82 -13.26 15.20
CA ARG A 241 -0.74 -12.82 13.78
C ARG A 241 0.60 -13.16 13.11
N TYR A 242 1.70 -13.12 13.87
CA TYR A 242 3.02 -13.53 13.36
C TYR A 242 3.03 -14.99 12.86
N LYS A 243 2.20 -15.85 13.48
CA LYS A 243 2.15 -17.29 13.21
C LYS A 243 1.20 -17.61 12.06
N TRP A 244 0.02 -16.99 12.05
CA TRP A 244 -1.10 -17.39 11.18
C TRP A 244 -1.59 -16.30 10.21
N GLY A 245 -0.92 -15.15 10.17
CA GLY A 245 -1.44 -13.99 9.43
C GLY A 245 -2.76 -13.49 10.02
N THR A 246 -3.47 -12.65 9.27
CA THR A 246 -4.84 -12.24 9.63
C THR A 246 -5.85 -13.35 9.39
N GLY A 247 -5.59 -14.23 8.42
CA GLY A 247 -6.38 -15.44 8.14
C GLY A 247 -6.50 -16.41 9.32
N GLY A 248 -5.64 -16.29 10.34
CA GLY A 248 -5.73 -17.05 11.58
C GLY A 248 -7.04 -16.82 12.37
N GLY A 249 -7.72 -15.70 12.14
CA GLY A 249 -9.00 -15.36 12.75
C GLY A 249 -10.23 -15.93 12.04
N PHE A 250 -10.07 -16.50 10.83
CA PHE A 250 -11.18 -16.90 9.95
C PHE A 250 -12.18 -17.84 10.64
N SER A 251 -11.70 -18.93 11.25
CA SER A 251 -12.56 -19.90 11.95
C SER A 251 -13.19 -19.32 13.22
N ASN A 252 -12.59 -18.29 13.84
CA ASN A 252 -13.21 -17.62 14.98
C ASN A 252 -14.38 -16.73 14.53
N LEU A 253 -14.25 -16.07 13.38
CA LEU A 253 -15.33 -15.28 12.79
C LEU A 253 -16.48 -16.15 12.28
N HIS A 254 -16.19 -17.36 11.79
CA HIS A 254 -17.23 -18.37 11.55
C HIS A 254 -17.95 -18.73 12.85
N LYS A 255 -17.22 -19.07 13.92
CA LYS A 255 -17.82 -19.43 15.23
C LYS A 255 -18.67 -18.31 15.86
N SER A 256 -18.31 -17.05 15.63
CA SER A 256 -19.11 -15.90 16.09
C SER A 256 -20.30 -15.59 15.19
N GLY A 257 -20.48 -16.32 14.08
CA GLY A 257 -21.53 -16.09 13.10
C GLY A 257 -21.32 -14.83 12.25
N SER A 258 -20.10 -14.32 12.15
CA SER A 258 -19.75 -13.05 11.50
C SER A 258 -19.04 -13.23 10.15
N LEU A 259 -18.81 -14.47 9.71
CA LEU A 259 -18.21 -14.75 8.41
C LEU A 259 -19.22 -14.46 7.27
N PRO A 260 -18.86 -13.69 6.24
CA PRO A 260 -19.74 -13.43 5.11
C PRO A 260 -19.82 -14.66 4.20
N VAL A 261 -21.01 -15.25 4.03
CA VAL A 261 -21.21 -16.42 3.17
C VAL A 261 -22.31 -16.15 2.15
N LYS A 262 -22.04 -16.47 0.87
CA LYS A 262 -22.96 -16.31 -0.28
C LYS A 262 -23.62 -14.93 -0.30
N ASN A 263 -22.81 -13.89 -0.37
CA ASN A 263 -23.26 -12.50 -0.32
C ASN A 263 -24.17 -12.20 0.91
N TYR A 264 -23.70 -12.61 2.09
CA TYR A 264 -24.37 -12.38 3.38
C TYR A 264 -25.75 -13.05 3.54
N THR A 265 -26.13 -14.00 2.70
CA THR A 265 -27.42 -14.70 2.86
C THR A 265 -27.39 -15.77 3.96
N THR A 266 -26.21 -16.17 4.42
CA THR A 266 -26.01 -17.11 5.52
C THR A 266 -24.66 -16.87 6.19
N ASN A 267 -24.43 -17.51 7.34
CA ASN A 267 -23.15 -17.57 8.04
C ASN A 267 -22.62 -19.01 8.15
N LEU A 268 -23.30 -19.99 7.54
CA LEU A 268 -22.92 -21.40 7.58
C LEU A 268 -21.87 -21.70 6.52
N PHE A 269 -20.67 -22.10 6.94
CA PHE A 269 -19.59 -22.49 6.03
C PHE A 269 -18.80 -23.67 6.61
N PRO A 270 -19.27 -24.92 6.42
CA PRO A 270 -18.67 -26.13 7.02
C PRO A 270 -17.17 -26.30 6.74
N GLU A 271 -16.67 -25.76 5.63
CA GLU A 271 -15.28 -25.85 5.18
C GLU A 271 -14.32 -24.88 5.89
N HIS A 272 -14.79 -24.08 6.87
CA HIS A 272 -13.99 -23.04 7.52
C HIS A 272 -12.65 -23.54 8.12
N GLU A 273 -12.58 -24.80 8.55
CA GLU A 273 -11.35 -25.39 9.09
C GLU A 273 -10.25 -25.57 8.03
N LYS A 274 -10.62 -25.66 6.75
CA LYS A 274 -9.71 -25.74 5.60
C LYS A 274 -9.46 -24.39 4.91
N MET A 275 -10.20 -23.35 5.31
CA MET A 275 -10.17 -22.02 4.69
C MET A 275 -9.53 -20.96 5.63
N ASN A 276 -8.55 -21.34 6.45
CA ASN A 276 -7.94 -20.42 7.42
C ASN A 276 -6.41 -20.40 7.33
N GLY A 277 -5.80 -19.43 8.02
CA GLY A 277 -4.36 -19.25 8.04
C GLY A 277 -3.61 -20.46 8.62
N GLN A 278 -4.17 -21.17 9.60
CA GLN A 278 -3.55 -22.36 10.19
C GLN A 278 -3.43 -23.49 9.15
N TYR A 279 -4.49 -23.73 8.38
CA TYR A 279 -4.48 -24.73 7.31
C TYR A 279 -3.47 -24.34 6.23
N MET A 280 -3.52 -23.09 5.77
CA MET A 280 -2.61 -22.56 4.76
C MET A 280 -1.13 -22.74 5.17
N ARG A 281 -0.79 -22.34 6.40
CA ARG A 281 0.58 -22.38 6.92
C ARG A 281 1.11 -23.78 7.17
N THR A 282 0.25 -24.78 7.26
CA THR A 282 0.64 -26.17 7.53
C THR A 282 0.62 -27.06 6.29
N HIS A 283 -0.20 -26.74 5.28
CA HIS A 283 -0.36 -27.56 4.08
C HIS A 283 0.37 -26.99 2.86
N PHE A 284 0.46 -25.67 2.72
CA PHE A 284 1.15 -25.01 1.61
C PHE A 284 2.62 -24.72 1.97
N LYS A 285 3.47 -24.49 0.95
CA LYS A 285 4.86 -24.07 1.20
C LYS A 285 4.89 -22.56 1.44
N ILE A 286 5.57 -22.15 2.49
CA ILE A 286 5.57 -20.77 2.97
C ILE A 286 6.98 -20.20 2.93
N ARG A 287 7.15 -19.01 2.35
CA ARG A 287 8.38 -18.22 2.37
C ARG A 287 8.11 -16.84 2.97
N SER A 288 8.93 -16.42 3.94
CA SER A 288 8.72 -15.12 4.58
C SER A 288 9.13 -13.96 3.68
N ARG A 289 8.28 -12.92 3.61
CA ARG A 289 8.49 -11.70 2.83
C ARG A 289 8.13 -10.45 3.65
N PRO A 290 8.87 -10.14 4.73
CA PRO A 290 8.51 -9.04 5.63
C PRO A 290 8.57 -7.67 4.93
N CYS A 291 7.69 -6.76 5.34
CA CYS A 291 7.78 -5.34 5.05
C CYS A 291 9.06 -4.72 5.63
N TYR A 292 9.26 -3.41 5.42
CA TYR A 292 10.40 -2.66 5.95
C TYR A 292 10.68 -2.94 7.44
N LYS A 293 11.84 -3.54 7.71
CA LYS A 293 12.35 -3.89 9.07
C LYS A 293 11.33 -4.63 9.96
N CYS A 294 10.32 -5.28 9.39
CA CYS A 294 9.24 -5.86 10.18
C CYS A 294 9.68 -7.15 10.88
N ALA A 295 9.86 -7.09 12.20
CA ALA A 295 10.23 -8.23 13.05
C ALA A 295 9.06 -9.17 13.38
N VAL A 296 7.82 -8.76 13.07
CA VAL A 296 6.63 -9.63 13.11
C VAL A 296 6.63 -10.58 11.91
N ALA A 297 7.10 -10.09 10.74
CA ALA A 297 7.24 -10.86 9.51
C ALA A 297 6.00 -11.72 9.18
N HIS A 298 4.80 -11.13 9.28
CA HIS A 298 3.55 -11.87 9.06
C HIS A 298 3.30 -12.16 7.57
N VAL A 299 3.68 -11.23 6.67
CA VAL A 299 3.55 -11.37 5.22
C VAL A 299 4.37 -12.56 4.72
N LYS A 300 3.69 -13.45 3.98
CA LYS A 300 4.29 -14.64 3.38
C LYS A 300 3.97 -14.70 1.90
N GLU A 301 4.91 -15.29 1.18
CA GLU A 301 4.67 -15.86 -0.13
C GLU A 301 4.30 -17.33 0.07
N VAL A 302 3.30 -17.77 -0.67
CA VAL A 302 2.65 -19.07 -0.56
C VAL A 302 2.81 -19.79 -1.89
N THR A 303 3.26 -21.04 -1.85
CA THR A 303 3.12 -21.97 -2.98
C THR A 303 2.04 -22.98 -2.62
N VAL A 304 0.94 -22.97 -3.38
CA VAL A 304 -0.15 -23.93 -3.26
C VAL A 304 0.38 -25.32 -3.60
N THR A 305 0.11 -26.31 -2.76
CA THR A 305 0.69 -27.67 -2.86
C THR A 305 -0.32 -28.75 -3.19
N GLU A 306 -1.61 -28.43 -3.09
CA GLU A 306 -2.73 -29.36 -3.28
C GLU A 306 -3.87 -28.68 -4.04
N GLY A 307 -4.81 -29.50 -4.51
CA GLY A 307 -5.97 -29.02 -5.25
C GLY A 307 -5.66 -28.56 -6.68
N PRO A 308 -6.64 -27.97 -7.38
CA PRO A 308 -6.55 -27.61 -8.79
C PRO A 308 -5.49 -26.55 -9.11
N TYR A 309 -5.09 -25.76 -8.11
CA TYR A 309 -4.13 -24.67 -8.23
C TYR A 309 -2.75 -25.02 -7.68
N ALA A 310 -2.46 -26.31 -7.47
CA ALA A 310 -1.14 -26.77 -7.04
C ALA A 310 -0.04 -26.24 -7.99
N GLY A 311 1.00 -25.65 -7.40
CA GLY A 311 2.09 -24.99 -8.12
C GLY A 311 1.93 -23.47 -8.25
N PHE A 312 0.74 -22.91 -7.99
CA PHE A 312 0.56 -21.45 -7.97
C PHE A 312 1.39 -20.81 -6.85
N VAL A 313 2.06 -19.69 -7.16
CA VAL A 313 2.89 -18.92 -6.22
C VAL A 313 2.38 -17.49 -6.16
N GLY A 314 2.08 -17.01 -4.95
CA GLY A 314 1.57 -15.66 -4.73
C GLY A 314 1.78 -15.18 -3.28
N GLU A 315 1.40 -13.95 -2.98
CA GLU A 315 1.31 -13.47 -1.60
C GLU A 315 0.13 -14.15 -0.87
N GLU A 316 0.31 -14.38 0.43
CA GLU A 316 -0.74 -14.88 1.31
C GLU A 316 -1.90 -13.88 1.35
N PRO A 317 -3.13 -14.31 1.00
CA PRO A 317 -4.29 -13.44 1.10
C PRO A 317 -4.54 -13.03 2.56
N GLU A 318 -4.82 -11.75 2.77
CA GLU A 318 -5.32 -11.28 4.07
C GLU A 318 -6.74 -11.82 4.31
N TYR A 319 -7.19 -11.83 5.57
CA TYR A 319 -8.51 -12.34 5.96
C TYR A 319 -9.65 -11.83 5.06
N GLU A 320 -9.64 -10.54 4.70
CA GLU A 320 -10.71 -9.96 3.89
C GLU A 320 -10.72 -10.53 2.46
N GLN A 321 -9.54 -10.76 1.85
CA GLN A 321 -9.46 -11.44 0.56
C GLN A 321 -9.88 -12.90 0.68
N MET A 322 -9.52 -13.58 1.78
CA MET A 322 -9.96 -14.95 2.05
C MET A 322 -11.48 -15.06 2.15
N ALA A 323 -12.11 -14.13 2.86
CA ALA A 323 -13.56 -14.07 3.02
C ALA A 323 -14.24 -13.74 1.68
N ALA A 324 -13.74 -12.74 0.95
CA ALA A 324 -14.31 -12.27 -0.31
C ALA A 324 -14.23 -13.32 -1.43
N PHE A 325 -13.07 -13.97 -1.63
CA PHE A 325 -12.87 -14.96 -2.69
C PHE A 325 -13.18 -16.39 -2.27
N GLY A 326 -13.50 -16.62 -0.99
CA GLY A 326 -13.93 -17.92 -0.47
C GLY A 326 -15.44 -17.93 -0.21
N PRO A 327 -15.87 -17.87 1.06
CA PRO A 327 -17.25 -18.08 1.47
C PRO A 327 -18.23 -17.07 0.86
N GLN A 328 -17.83 -15.81 0.67
CA GLN A 328 -18.73 -14.77 0.16
C GLN A 328 -19.25 -15.08 -1.24
N ILE A 329 -18.48 -15.79 -2.07
CA ILE A 329 -18.88 -16.25 -3.40
C ILE A 329 -19.18 -17.76 -3.45
N GLY A 330 -19.19 -18.44 -2.30
CA GLY A 330 -19.43 -19.87 -2.20
C GLY A 330 -18.27 -20.76 -2.67
N ASN A 331 -17.06 -20.20 -2.80
CA ASN A 331 -15.85 -20.96 -3.09
C ASN A 331 -15.31 -21.63 -1.82
N THR A 332 -15.00 -22.93 -1.92
CA THR A 332 -14.50 -23.76 -0.83
C THR A 332 -13.04 -24.21 -1.02
N ASP A 333 -12.38 -23.80 -2.11
CA ASP A 333 -11.00 -24.16 -2.41
C ASP A 333 -10.02 -23.04 -2.00
N LEU A 334 -9.15 -23.33 -1.04
CA LEU A 334 -8.18 -22.36 -0.52
C LEU A 334 -7.10 -22.01 -1.57
N GLY A 335 -6.73 -22.95 -2.45
CA GLY A 335 -5.80 -22.69 -3.55
C GLY A 335 -6.36 -21.66 -4.53
N ALA A 336 -7.65 -21.77 -4.85
CA ALA A 336 -8.39 -20.82 -5.67
C ALA A 336 -8.45 -19.43 -5.02
N VAL A 337 -8.61 -19.36 -3.69
CA VAL A 337 -8.54 -18.10 -2.94
C VAL A 337 -7.18 -17.43 -3.10
N VAL A 338 -6.08 -18.19 -2.96
CA VAL A 338 -4.72 -17.66 -3.17
C VAL A 338 -4.57 -17.14 -4.60
N MET A 339 -5.03 -17.91 -5.59
CA MET A 339 -4.97 -17.51 -7.00
C MET A 339 -5.77 -16.23 -7.26
N LEU A 340 -7.05 -16.18 -6.86
CA LEU A 340 -7.94 -15.04 -7.12
C LEU A 340 -7.47 -13.75 -6.45
N ALA A 341 -6.99 -13.84 -5.20
CA ALA A 341 -6.45 -12.69 -4.50
C ALA A 341 -5.26 -12.08 -5.25
N ASN A 342 -4.33 -12.94 -5.70
CA ASN A 342 -3.16 -12.50 -6.46
C ASN A 342 -3.50 -12.01 -7.87
N GLU A 343 -4.54 -12.55 -8.51
CA GLU A 343 -5.05 -12.04 -9.78
C GLU A 343 -5.60 -10.61 -9.61
N VAL A 344 -6.36 -10.36 -8.54
CA VAL A 344 -6.83 -9.01 -8.20
C VAL A 344 -5.66 -8.08 -7.90
N ASP A 345 -4.65 -8.55 -7.18
CA ASP A 345 -3.46 -7.73 -6.92
C ASP A 345 -2.66 -7.43 -8.19
N ALA A 346 -2.63 -8.35 -9.16
CA ALA A 346 -1.98 -8.15 -10.44
C ALA A 346 -2.73 -7.13 -11.31
N LEU A 347 -4.07 -7.15 -11.29
CA LEU A 347 -4.92 -6.28 -12.09
C LEU A 347 -5.08 -4.86 -11.51
N GLY A 348 -4.89 -4.70 -10.19
CA GLY A 348 -4.87 -3.43 -9.47
C GLY A 348 -6.18 -2.65 -9.50
#